data_AF-A0A0B8PIQ6-F1
#
_entry.id   AF-A0A0B8PIQ6-F1
#
_cell.length_a   1.000
_cell.length_b   1.000
_cell.length_c   1.000
_cell.angle_alpha   90.00
_cell.angle_beta   90.00
_cell.angle_gamma   90.00
#
_symmetry.space_group_name_H-M   'P 1'
#
loop_
_entity.id
_entity.type
_entity.pdbx_description
1 polymer ?
#
loop_
_entity_poly.entity_id
_entity_poly.type
_entity_poly.pdbx_seq_one_letter_code
_entity_poly.pdbx_strand_id
1 'polypeptide(L)'
;MLADSRFDAFSNVRYVLSSAVSPIQYAADLPRAMFAGFYERMSSKQEVLTTNKALREELLRMKSDLTLLAQYREENKRFRKLLGSSFVRDEKKVVTEVMAVDSSSYHQQVVIDKGRVDGVYQGQPVLNESGIVGQVAEVSAHNSRVLLLPDSNSAIPVQVIRNDIRVIAAGTGNLSEMQLQHIPSNFDIEEGDVLVSSGLGGIYLKAIRWAR
;
A
#
# COMPACT_ATOMS: atom_id res chain seq x y z
N MET A 1 -79.21 -28.61 33.52
CA MET A 1 -77.77 -28.79 33.78
C MET A 1 -77.05 -28.66 32.45
N LEU A 2 -76.35 -27.55 32.26
CA LEU A 2 -74.89 -27.60 32.29
C LEU A 2 -74.41 -28.41 31.06
N ALA A 3 -74.41 -27.83 29.86
CA ALA A 3 -73.38 -26.89 29.42
C ALA A 3 -71.94 -27.46 29.35
N ASP A 4 -71.71 -28.76 29.64
CA ASP A 4 -70.33 -29.27 29.75
C ASP A 4 -69.86 -30.30 28.73
N SER A 5 -70.72 -30.93 27.93
CA SER A 5 -70.24 -31.95 26.97
C SER A 5 -70.02 -31.44 25.53
N ARG A 6 -70.38 -30.19 25.23
CA ARG A 6 -70.26 -29.62 23.87
C ARG A 6 -68.96 -28.85 23.62
N PHE A 7 -68.15 -28.60 24.66
CA PHE A 7 -66.88 -27.89 24.52
C PHE A 7 -65.67 -28.81 24.27
N ASP A 8 -65.74 -30.08 24.66
CA ASP A 8 -64.59 -31.02 24.53
C ASP A 8 -64.53 -31.75 23.18
N ALA A 9 -65.64 -31.78 22.44
CA ALA A 9 -65.67 -32.32 21.07
C ALA A 9 -65.16 -31.30 20.02
N PHE A 10 -65.24 -30.00 20.32
CA PHE A 10 -64.80 -28.93 19.40
C PHE A 10 -63.32 -28.55 19.56
N SER A 11 -62.66 -28.91 20.67
CA SER A 11 -61.22 -28.72 20.87
C SER A 11 -60.39 -29.75 20.10
N ASN A 12 -60.87 -30.99 20.00
CA ASN A 12 -60.16 -32.09 19.32
C ASN A 12 -60.21 -32.00 17.78
N VAL A 13 -61.29 -31.47 17.19
CA VAL A 13 -61.39 -31.26 15.72
C VAL A 13 -60.43 -30.17 15.24
N ARG A 14 -60.15 -29.16 16.07
CA ARG A 14 -59.22 -28.07 15.77
C ARG A 14 -57.75 -28.51 15.83
N TYR A 15 -57.43 -29.54 16.62
CA TYR A 15 -56.08 -30.12 16.72
C TYR A 15 -55.74 -31.04 15.54
N VAL A 16 -56.73 -31.79 15.02
CA VAL A 16 -56.56 -32.66 13.84
C VAL A 16 -56.50 -31.85 12.54
N LEU A 17 -57.34 -30.82 12.40
CA LEU A 17 -57.31 -29.94 11.22
C LEU A 17 -56.03 -29.09 11.14
N SER A 18 -55.44 -28.69 12.26
CA SER A 18 -54.15 -27.98 12.27
C SER A 18 -52.95 -28.90 11.98
N SER A 19 -53.06 -30.20 12.27
CA SER A 19 -52.02 -31.20 11.97
C SER A 19 -52.01 -31.66 10.50
N ALA A 20 -53.13 -31.56 9.79
CA ALA A 20 -53.24 -31.95 8.37
C ALA A 20 -52.84 -30.83 7.38
N VAL A 21 -52.80 -29.57 7.81
CA VAL A 21 -52.50 -28.40 6.96
C VAL A 21 -51.01 -28.05 6.95
N SER A 22 -50.26 -28.46 7.98
CA SER A 22 -48.81 -28.25 8.09
C SER A 22 -47.99 -28.81 6.90
N PRO A 23 -48.21 -30.05 6.41
CA PRO A 23 -47.41 -30.61 5.31
C PRO A 23 -47.60 -29.91 3.97
N ILE A 24 -48.78 -29.33 3.73
CA ILE A 24 -49.12 -28.64 2.47
C ILE A 24 -48.40 -27.30 2.37
N GLN A 25 -48.15 -26.62 3.50
CA GLN A 25 -47.39 -25.36 3.51
C GLN A 25 -45.93 -25.59 3.08
N TYR A 26 -45.27 -26.63 3.61
CA TYR A 26 -43.92 -27.00 3.17
C TYR A 26 -43.85 -27.45 1.71
N ALA A 27 -44.87 -28.17 1.22
CA ALA A 27 -44.95 -28.59 -0.17
C ALA A 27 -45.18 -27.41 -1.15
N ALA A 28 -45.87 -26.36 -0.71
CA ALA A 28 -46.13 -25.16 -1.51
C ALA A 28 -44.89 -24.26 -1.65
N ASP A 29 -43.98 -24.25 -0.66
CA ASP A 29 -42.75 -23.47 -0.69
C ASP A 29 -41.58 -24.16 -1.43
N LEU A 30 -41.65 -25.49 -1.58
CA LEU A 30 -40.62 -26.31 -2.25
C LEU A 30 -40.29 -25.85 -3.68
N PRO A 31 -41.28 -25.59 -4.56
CA PRO A 31 -41.03 -25.10 -5.91
C PRO A 31 -40.36 -23.72 -5.89
N ARG A 32 -40.83 -22.82 -5.01
CA ARG A 32 -40.32 -21.45 -4.90
C ARG A 32 -38.85 -21.43 -4.47
N ALA A 33 -38.48 -22.25 -3.48
CA ALA A 33 -37.10 -22.38 -3.02
C ALA A 33 -36.17 -22.98 -4.09
N MET A 34 -36.65 -23.96 -4.87
CA MET A 34 -35.88 -24.53 -5.98
C MET A 34 -35.66 -23.53 -7.11
N PHE A 35 -36.69 -22.74 -7.48
CA PHE A 35 -36.53 -21.70 -8.49
C PHE A 35 -35.60 -20.58 -8.01
N ALA A 36 -35.73 -20.13 -6.76
CA ALA A 36 -34.84 -19.11 -6.19
C ALA A 36 -33.37 -19.56 -6.20
N GLY A 37 -33.07 -20.78 -5.76
CA GLY A 37 -31.70 -21.32 -5.77
C GLY A 37 -31.12 -21.55 -7.16
N PHE A 38 -31.96 -21.79 -8.17
CA PHE A 38 -31.52 -21.91 -9.57
C PHE A 38 -31.20 -20.55 -10.19
N TYR A 39 -32.00 -19.52 -9.91
CA TYR A 39 -31.74 -18.14 -10.36
C TYR A 39 -30.48 -17.57 -9.72
N GLU A 40 -30.26 -17.75 -8.41
CA GLU A 40 -29.03 -17.31 -7.72
C GLU A 40 -27.76 -18.05 -8.20
N ARG A 41 -27.85 -19.35 -8.50
CA ARG A 41 -26.71 -20.08 -9.08
C ARG A 41 -26.39 -19.64 -10.51
N MET A 42 -27.40 -19.31 -11.30
CA MET A 42 -27.18 -18.85 -12.68
C MET A 42 -26.58 -17.43 -12.71
N SER A 43 -27.08 -16.51 -11.86
CA SER A 43 -26.53 -15.16 -11.77
C SER A 43 -25.08 -15.17 -11.25
N SER A 44 -24.79 -15.95 -10.20
CA SER A 44 -23.43 -16.02 -9.65
C SER A 44 -22.44 -16.66 -10.63
N LYS A 45 -22.85 -17.66 -11.40
CA LYS A 45 -21.99 -18.26 -12.43
C LYS A 45 -21.65 -17.26 -13.53
N GLN A 46 -22.61 -16.43 -13.93
CA GLN A 46 -22.38 -15.39 -14.94
C GLN A 46 -21.44 -14.30 -14.40
N GLU A 47 -21.65 -13.85 -13.16
CA GLU A 47 -20.80 -12.88 -12.48
C GLU A 47 -19.36 -13.37 -12.29
N VAL A 48 -19.18 -14.64 -11.90
CA VAL A 48 -17.86 -15.27 -11.79
C VAL A 48 -17.16 -15.33 -13.15
N LEU A 49 -17.89 -15.66 -14.22
CA LEU A 49 -17.32 -15.69 -15.57
C LEU A 49 -16.91 -14.31 -16.08
N THR A 50 -17.73 -13.27 -15.83
CA THR A 50 -17.38 -11.88 -16.20
C THR A 50 -16.18 -11.39 -15.41
N THR A 51 -16.15 -11.65 -14.11
CA THR A 51 -15.04 -11.26 -13.23
C THR A 51 -13.75 -11.98 -13.61
N ASN A 52 -13.83 -13.27 -13.95
CA ASN A 52 -12.67 -14.04 -14.40
C ASN A 52 -12.12 -13.54 -15.74
N LYS A 53 -13.01 -13.12 -16.67
CA LYS A 53 -12.58 -12.48 -17.93
C LYS A 53 -11.90 -11.15 -17.67
N ALA A 54 -12.50 -10.27 -16.86
CA ALA A 54 -11.91 -8.97 -16.51
C ALA A 54 -10.53 -9.13 -15.84
N LEU A 55 -10.43 -10.03 -14.85
CA LEU A 55 -9.16 -10.33 -14.18
C LEU A 55 -8.10 -10.89 -15.15
N ARG A 56 -8.50 -11.71 -16.13
CA ARG A 56 -7.57 -12.21 -17.16
C ARG A 56 -7.09 -11.09 -18.07
N GLU A 57 -7.96 -10.17 -18.47
CA GLU A 57 -7.58 -9.02 -19.29
C GLU A 57 -6.62 -8.09 -18.53
N GLU A 58 -6.89 -7.83 -17.25
CA GLU A 58 -6.00 -7.06 -16.38
C GLU A 58 -4.64 -7.75 -16.21
N LEU A 59 -4.63 -9.07 -15.98
CA LEU A 59 -3.39 -9.86 -15.93
C LEU A 59 -2.59 -9.78 -17.24
N LEU A 60 -3.26 -9.82 -18.39
CA LEU A 60 -2.60 -9.70 -19.68
C LEU A 60 -2.00 -8.30 -19.88
N ARG A 61 -2.72 -7.24 -19.47
CA ARG A 61 -2.21 -5.86 -19.49
C ARG A 61 -0.98 -5.71 -18.58
N MET A 62 -1.08 -6.13 -17.33
CA MET A 62 0.04 -6.08 -16.37
C MET A 62 1.26 -6.86 -16.88
N LYS A 63 1.06 -8.03 -17.50
CA LYS A 63 2.16 -8.79 -18.11
C LYS A 63 2.81 -8.05 -19.29
N SER A 64 2.01 -7.38 -20.12
CA SER A 64 2.51 -6.54 -21.20
C SER A 64 3.36 -5.39 -20.66
N ASP A 65 2.85 -4.68 -19.64
CA ASP A 65 3.56 -3.55 -19.01
C ASP A 65 4.87 -4.00 -18.36
N LEU A 66 4.88 -5.16 -17.67
CA LEU A 66 6.10 -5.74 -17.10
C LEU A 66 7.14 -6.07 -18.18
N THR A 67 6.68 -6.59 -19.32
CA THR A 67 7.57 -6.91 -20.46
C THR A 67 8.18 -5.64 -21.04
N LEU A 68 7.37 -4.61 -21.26
CA LEU A 68 7.83 -3.31 -21.75
C LEU A 68 8.82 -2.66 -20.77
N LEU A 69 8.53 -2.72 -19.48
CA LEU A 69 9.40 -2.17 -18.44
C LEU A 69 10.74 -2.92 -18.37
N ALA A 70 10.73 -4.24 -18.58
CA ALA A 70 11.96 -5.03 -18.69
C ALA A 70 12.78 -4.63 -19.93
N GLN A 71 12.14 -4.39 -21.08
CA GLN A 71 12.81 -3.91 -22.29
C GLN A 71 13.47 -2.54 -22.07
N TYR A 72 12.74 -1.57 -21.48
CA TYR A 72 13.29 -0.26 -21.15
C TYR A 72 14.46 -0.33 -20.15
N ARG A 73 14.41 -1.24 -19.18
CA ARG A 73 15.53 -1.45 -18.25
C ARG A 73 16.79 -1.94 -18.97
N GLU A 74 16.67 -2.93 -19.85
CA GLU A 74 17.81 -3.44 -20.61
C GLU A 74 18.35 -2.42 -21.61
N GLU A 75 17.47 -1.65 -22.26
CA GLU A 75 17.88 -0.55 -23.12
C GLU A 75 18.61 0.56 -22.35
N ASN A 76 18.09 0.97 -21.19
CA ASN A 76 18.75 1.96 -20.32
C ASN A 76 20.13 1.46 -19.88
N LYS A 77 20.23 0.18 -19.49
CA LYS A 77 21.50 -0.46 -19.12
C LYS A 77 22.48 -0.48 -20.29
N ARG A 78 22.02 -0.74 -21.52
CA ARG A 78 22.84 -0.66 -22.73
C ARG A 78 23.31 0.77 -22.99
N PHE A 79 22.43 1.77 -22.92
CA PHE A 79 22.83 3.18 -23.08
C PHE A 79 23.86 3.60 -22.02
N ARG A 80 23.65 3.23 -20.75
CA ARG A 80 24.62 3.52 -19.68
C ARG A 80 25.98 2.87 -19.93
N LYS A 81 26.01 1.62 -20.39
CA LYS A 81 27.26 0.94 -20.78
C LYS A 81 27.99 1.68 -21.90
N LEU A 82 27.26 2.12 -22.94
CA LEU A 82 27.83 2.88 -24.05
C LEU A 82 28.38 4.25 -23.59
N LEU A 83 27.74 4.86 -22.59
CA LEU A 83 28.18 6.12 -21.98
C LEU A 83 29.28 5.95 -20.92
N GLY A 84 29.82 4.74 -20.71
CA GLY A 84 30.82 4.47 -19.68
C GLY A 84 30.31 4.62 -18.24
N SER A 85 28.99 4.69 -18.05
CA SER A 85 28.32 4.79 -16.75
C SER A 85 28.05 3.40 -16.19
N SER A 86 28.96 2.87 -15.38
CA SER A 86 28.80 1.56 -14.71
C SER A 86 27.93 1.61 -13.45
N PHE A 87 27.28 2.74 -13.16
CA PHE A 87 26.50 2.96 -11.94
C PHE A 87 25.12 2.26 -12.00
N VAL A 88 25.14 0.93 -11.96
CA VAL A 88 24.03 0.13 -11.46
C VAL A 88 24.51 -0.43 -10.13
N ARG A 89 24.28 0.34 -9.05
CA ARG A 89 24.60 -0.10 -7.70
C ARG A 89 23.48 -1.06 -7.28
N ASP A 90 23.70 -2.37 -7.48
CA ASP A 90 22.88 -3.41 -6.88
C ASP A 90 23.19 -3.39 -5.37
N GLU A 91 22.56 -2.46 -4.66
CA GLU A 91 22.78 -2.30 -3.22
C GLU A 91 21.98 -3.33 -2.44
N LYS A 92 22.68 -4.08 -1.58
CA LYS A 92 22.08 -5.02 -0.64
C LYS A 92 21.12 -4.27 0.27
N LYS A 93 19.84 -4.64 0.23
CA LYS A 93 18.81 -4.12 1.12
C LYS A 93 18.81 -4.92 2.42
N VAL A 94 18.71 -4.23 3.55
CA VAL A 94 18.55 -4.82 4.87
C VAL A 94 17.21 -4.38 5.42
N VAL A 95 16.37 -5.34 5.82
CA VAL A 95 15.08 -5.08 6.47
C VAL A 95 15.33 -4.92 7.96
N THR A 96 14.68 -3.93 8.57
CA THR A 96 14.86 -3.56 9.98
C THR A 96 13.52 -3.15 10.58
N GLU A 97 13.43 -3.22 11.90
CA GLU A 97 12.29 -2.78 12.69
C GLU A 97 12.68 -1.60 13.58
N VAL A 98 11.70 -0.73 13.86
CA VAL A 98 11.87 0.42 14.74
C VAL A 98 11.78 -0.05 16.19
N MET A 99 12.85 0.14 16.96
CA MET A 99 12.91 -0.20 18.38
C MET A 99 12.41 0.93 19.28
N ALA A 100 12.74 2.18 18.92
CA ALA A 100 12.39 3.35 19.72
C ALA A 100 12.23 4.58 18.83
N VAL A 101 11.34 5.49 19.21
CA VAL A 101 11.14 6.79 18.57
C VAL A 101 11.59 7.86 19.55
N ASP A 102 12.46 8.76 19.08
CA ASP A 102 12.99 9.89 19.82
C ASP A 102 12.54 11.17 19.10
N SER A 103 11.38 11.68 19.50
CA SER A 103 10.72 12.83 18.87
C SER A 103 10.61 13.98 19.88
N SER A 104 11.29 15.09 19.60
CA SER A 104 11.15 16.39 20.27
C SER A 104 10.88 17.48 19.23
N SER A 105 10.56 18.71 19.64
CA SER A 105 10.17 19.79 18.72
C SER A 105 11.18 20.12 17.61
N TYR A 106 12.44 19.70 17.76
CA TYR A 106 13.50 19.93 16.77
C TYR A 106 14.31 18.69 16.40
N HIS A 107 14.17 17.60 17.16
CA HIS A 107 14.85 16.33 16.90
C HIS A 107 13.83 15.24 16.58
N GLN A 108 13.94 14.64 15.39
CA GLN A 108 13.09 13.57 14.90
C GLN A 108 13.99 12.41 14.51
N GLN A 109 14.14 11.45 15.42
CA GLN A 109 15.03 10.31 15.25
C GLN A 109 14.35 8.99 15.62
N VAL A 110 14.84 7.91 15.05
CA VAL A 110 14.37 6.55 15.34
C VAL A 110 15.56 5.63 15.51
N VAL A 111 15.46 4.70 16.45
CA VAL A 111 16.44 3.64 16.66
C VAL A 111 15.95 2.37 15.99
N ILE A 112 16.80 1.75 15.19
CA ILE A 112 16.52 0.53 14.43
C ILE A 112 17.32 -0.67 14.95
N ASP A 113 16.77 -1.86 14.78
CA ASP A 113 17.30 -3.14 15.30
C ASP A 113 18.44 -3.75 14.45
N LYS A 114 19.12 -2.91 13.66
CA LYS A 114 20.22 -3.31 12.78
C LYS A 114 21.42 -2.41 12.99
N GLY A 115 22.60 -3.00 13.09
CA GLY A 115 23.86 -2.30 13.36
C GLY A 115 24.97 -2.68 12.39
N ARG A 116 26.21 -2.40 12.82
CA ARG A 116 27.40 -2.71 12.02
C ARG A 116 27.52 -4.19 11.67
N VAL A 117 27.08 -5.09 12.57
CA VAL A 117 27.12 -6.54 12.33
C VAL A 117 26.20 -6.97 11.17
N ASP A 118 25.14 -6.20 10.91
CA ASP A 118 24.20 -6.43 9.81
C ASP A 118 24.65 -5.77 8.49
N GLY A 119 25.77 -5.07 8.52
CA GLY A 119 26.30 -4.31 7.38
C GLY A 119 25.70 -2.90 7.25
N VAL A 120 25.05 -2.38 8.28
CA VAL A 120 24.58 -0.99 8.31
C VAL A 120 25.78 -0.04 8.45
N TYR A 121 25.74 1.07 7.73
CA TYR A 121 26.81 2.08 7.74
C TYR A 121 26.26 3.50 7.87
N GLN A 122 27.08 4.40 8.40
CA GLN A 122 26.70 5.80 8.57
C GLN A 122 26.45 6.44 7.21
N GLY A 123 25.37 7.20 7.13
CA GLY A 123 24.92 7.85 5.91
C GLY A 123 24.06 6.97 5.01
N GLN A 124 23.78 5.71 5.38
CA GLN A 124 22.93 4.84 4.59
C GLN A 124 21.48 5.37 4.54
N PRO A 125 20.84 5.44 3.36
CA PRO A 125 19.45 5.87 3.24
C PRO A 125 18.48 4.81 3.78
N VAL A 126 17.45 5.26 4.49
CA VAL A 126 16.37 4.41 5.01
C VAL A 126 15.09 4.72 4.25
N LEU A 127 14.37 3.67 3.86
CA LEU A 127 13.25 3.72 2.94
C LEU A 127 12.07 2.93 3.51
N ASN A 128 10.84 3.39 3.23
CA ASN A 128 9.62 2.61 3.41
C ASN A 128 8.87 2.49 2.06
N GLU A 129 7.64 2.00 2.09
CA GLU A 129 6.80 1.82 0.90
C GLU A 129 6.47 3.15 0.18
N SER A 130 6.42 4.25 0.93
CA SER A 130 6.09 5.58 0.42
C SER A 130 7.29 6.32 -0.16
N GLY A 131 8.51 6.01 0.30
CA GLY A 131 9.71 6.71 -0.14
C GLY A 131 10.86 6.68 0.87
N ILE A 132 11.74 7.68 0.76
CA ILE A 132 12.81 7.90 1.75
C ILE A 132 12.18 8.37 3.06
N VAL A 133 12.60 7.80 4.19
CA VAL A 133 12.20 8.23 5.53
C VAL A 133 13.29 8.96 6.29
N GLY A 134 14.55 8.77 5.89
CA GLY A 134 15.68 9.36 6.59
C GLY A 134 17.02 8.77 6.19
N GLN A 135 18.01 8.99 7.05
CA GLN A 135 19.38 8.55 6.87
C GLN A 135 19.95 8.06 8.20
N VAL A 136 20.75 7.00 8.16
CA VAL A 136 21.48 6.51 9.33
C VAL A 136 22.50 7.55 9.77
N ALA A 137 22.29 8.16 10.94
CA ALA A 137 23.18 9.16 11.52
C ALA A 137 24.28 8.53 12.37
N GLU A 138 23.95 7.47 13.11
CA GLU A 138 24.91 6.77 13.98
C GLU A 138 24.70 5.25 13.90
N VAL A 139 25.80 4.50 14.00
CA VAL A 139 25.78 3.02 13.92
C VAL A 139 26.50 2.43 15.12
N SER A 140 25.77 1.64 15.90
CA SER A 140 26.30 0.81 16.98
C SER A 140 26.56 -0.62 16.49
N ALA A 141 26.98 -1.51 17.40
CA ALA A 141 27.18 -2.92 17.06
C ALA A 141 25.90 -3.60 16.56
N HIS A 142 24.79 -3.46 17.30
CA HIS A 142 23.52 -4.18 17.07
C HIS A 142 22.31 -3.29 16.80
N ASN A 143 22.49 -1.97 16.82
CA ASN A 143 21.44 -0.99 16.52
C ASN A 143 22.03 0.20 15.79
N SER A 144 21.16 1.02 15.20
CA SER A 144 21.56 2.27 14.55
C SER A 144 20.51 3.34 14.81
N ARG A 145 20.94 4.59 14.77
CA ARG A 145 20.08 5.77 14.90
C ARG A 145 19.87 6.39 13.53
N VAL A 146 18.62 6.60 13.17
CA VAL A 146 18.18 7.16 11.90
C VAL A 146 17.66 8.57 12.15
N LEU A 147 18.24 9.54 11.45
CA LEU A 147 17.75 10.91 11.38
C LEU A 147 16.62 10.96 10.36
N LEU A 148 15.43 11.36 10.79
CA LEU A 148 14.27 11.45 9.92
C LEU A 148 14.30 12.72 9.06
N LEU A 149 13.55 12.72 7.96
CA LEU A 149 13.40 13.88 7.07
C LEU A 149 12.88 15.17 7.71
N PRO A 150 11.86 15.15 8.58
CA PRO A 150 11.34 16.36 9.17
C PRO A 150 12.23 16.94 10.28
N ASP A 151 13.33 16.27 10.68
CA ASP A 151 14.28 16.83 11.65
C ASP A 151 14.89 18.15 11.14
N SER A 152 15.05 19.12 12.04
CA SER A 152 15.62 20.43 11.70
C SER A 152 17.05 20.38 11.16
N ASN A 153 17.80 19.30 11.45
CA ASN A 153 19.16 19.06 10.96
C ASN A 153 19.20 18.19 9.71
N SER A 154 18.04 17.83 9.15
CA SER A 154 17.94 16.99 7.95
C SER A 154 17.83 17.85 6.70
N ALA A 155 18.65 17.53 5.70
CA ALA A 155 18.63 18.18 4.39
C ALA A 155 18.93 17.16 3.29
N ILE A 156 18.01 17.04 2.32
CA ILE A 156 18.16 16.10 1.21
C ILE A 156 18.04 16.83 -0.13
N PRO A 157 18.98 16.58 -1.07
CA PRO A 157 18.86 17.12 -2.41
C PRO A 157 17.78 16.35 -3.20
N VAL A 158 16.68 17.02 -3.49
CA VAL A 158 15.55 16.49 -4.26
C VAL A 158 15.48 17.13 -5.64
N GLN A 159 14.75 16.48 -6.54
CA GLN A 159 14.54 16.89 -7.91
C GLN A 159 13.05 16.85 -8.21
N VAL A 160 12.52 17.93 -8.80
CA VAL A 160 11.15 17.98 -9.30
C VAL A 160 11.10 17.27 -10.65
N ILE A 161 10.15 16.36 -10.85
CA ILE A 161 10.04 15.61 -12.11
C ILE A 161 9.59 16.52 -13.27
N ARG A 162 8.64 17.43 -13.03
CA ARG A 162 7.99 18.24 -14.07
C ARG A 162 8.97 19.11 -14.86
N ASN A 163 9.88 19.78 -14.17
CA ASN A 163 10.79 20.79 -14.74
C ASN A 163 12.29 20.48 -14.52
N ASP A 164 12.63 19.28 -14.03
CA ASP A 164 14.00 18.78 -13.79
C ASP A 164 14.86 19.66 -12.85
N ILE A 165 14.25 20.56 -12.08
CA ILE A 165 14.99 21.41 -11.14
C ILE A 165 15.44 20.63 -9.92
N ARG A 166 16.60 21.00 -9.38
CA ARG A 166 17.17 20.42 -8.16
C ARG A 166 17.11 21.44 -7.05
N VAL A 167 16.55 21.04 -5.93
CA VAL A 167 16.36 21.86 -4.74
C VAL A 167 16.73 21.07 -3.50
N ILE A 168 16.87 21.74 -2.36
CA ILE A 168 17.16 21.09 -1.09
C ILE A 168 15.88 21.05 -0.27
N ALA A 169 15.42 19.86 0.08
CA ALA A 169 14.35 19.68 1.04
C ALA A 169 14.95 19.63 2.45
N ALA A 170 14.61 20.60 3.29
CA ALA A 170 15.06 20.69 4.67
C ALA A 170 13.91 20.45 5.64
N GLY A 171 14.17 19.70 6.71
CA GLY A 171 13.20 19.51 7.78
C GLY A 171 13.04 20.77 8.63
N THR A 172 11.86 20.95 9.20
CA THR A 172 11.51 22.13 10.02
C THR A 172 11.44 21.81 11.52
N GLY A 173 11.57 20.53 11.90
CA GLY A 173 11.21 19.99 13.22
C GLY A 173 9.75 19.51 13.31
N ASN A 174 8.89 19.97 12.39
CA ASN A 174 7.48 19.55 12.29
C ASN A 174 7.35 18.33 11.38
N LEU A 175 6.67 17.28 11.85
CA LEU A 175 6.44 16.04 11.10
C LEU A 175 5.63 16.23 9.81
N SER A 176 4.79 17.26 9.76
CA SER A 176 3.87 17.50 8.64
C SER A 176 4.40 18.50 7.61
N GLU A 177 5.54 19.14 7.88
CA GLU A 177 6.02 20.27 7.09
C GLU A 177 7.51 20.19 6.81
N MET A 178 7.86 20.40 5.55
CA MET A 178 9.24 20.51 5.11
C MET A 178 9.37 21.73 4.21
N GLN A 179 10.56 22.34 4.23
CA GLN A 179 10.84 23.53 3.45
C GLN A 179 11.73 23.20 2.27
N LEU A 180 11.32 23.64 1.08
CA LEU A 180 12.19 23.62 -0.09
C LEU A 180 13.04 24.89 -0.11
N GLN A 181 14.35 24.70 -0.13
CA GLN A 181 15.34 25.76 -0.15
C GLN A 181 16.07 25.78 -1.49
N HIS A 182 16.64 26.94 -1.84
CA HIS A 182 17.46 27.14 -3.04
C HIS A 182 16.69 26.96 -4.36
N ILE A 183 15.43 27.38 -4.41
CA ILE A 183 14.64 27.40 -5.66
C ILE A 183 15.17 28.51 -6.57
N PRO A 184 15.60 28.21 -7.81
CA PRO A 184 16.03 29.26 -8.73
C PRO A 184 14.85 30.15 -9.15
N SER A 185 15.08 31.45 -9.31
CA SER A 185 14.02 32.44 -9.59
C SER A 185 13.27 32.26 -10.92
N ASN A 186 13.82 31.46 -11.84
CA ASN A 186 13.26 31.25 -13.17
C ASN A 186 12.34 30.02 -13.25
N PHE A 187 12.14 29.31 -12.15
CA PHE A 187 11.36 28.08 -12.11
C PHE A 187 10.26 28.17 -11.05
N ASP A 188 9.13 27.55 -11.35
CA ASP A 188 8.00 27.41 -10.43
C ASP A 188 8.00 26.03 -9.75
N ILE A 189 7.35 25.95 -8.60
CA ILE A 189 6.96 24.71 -7.94
C ILE A 189 5.47 24.84 -7.66
N GLU A 190 4.70 23.86 -8.11
CA GLU A 190 3.24 23.81 -7.95
C GLU A 190 2.86 22.75 -6.92
N GLU A 191 1.73 22.95 -6.22
CA GLU A 191 1.20 21.92 -5.34
C GLU A 191 0.87 20.64 -6.12
N GLY A 192 1.34 19.50 -5.64
CA GLY A 192 1.20 18.19 -6.30
C GLY A 192 2.37 17.81 -7.22
N ASP A 193 3.38 18.67 -7.36
CA ASP A 193 4.62 18.32 -8.05
C ASP A 193 5.31 17.10 -7.39
N VAL A 194 5.67 16.12 -8.20
CA VAL A 194 6.34 14.91 -7.70
C VAL A 194 7.82 15.19 -7.53
N LEU A 195 8.28 14.98 -6.30
CA LEU A 195 9.66 15.18 -5.88
C LEU A 195 10.36 13.83 -5.66
N VAL A 196 11.55 13.69 -6.22
CA VAL A 196 12.38 12.50 -6.12
C VAL A 196 13.78 12.82 -5.66
N SER A 197 14.48 11.87 -5.05
CA SER A 197 15.90 12.04 -4.73
C SER A 197 16.73 12.29 -5.99
N SER A 198 17.51 13.36 -5.97
CA SER A 198 18.33 13.78 -7.11
C SER A 198 19.54 12.86 -7.36
N GLY A 199 19.97 12.11 -6.33
CA GLY A 199 21.22 11.37 -6.32
C GLY A 199 22.48 12.24 -6.19
N LEU A 200 22.33 13.54 -5.93
CA LEU A 200 23.46 14.42 -5.62
C LEU A 200 24.15 13.96 -4.32
N GLY A 201 25.49 13.98 -4.31
CA GLY A 201 26.28 13.57 -3.14
C GLY A 201 26.50 12.06 -3.01
N GLY A 202 25.89 11.22 -3.86
CA GLY A 202 26.13 9.77 -3.90
C GLY A 202 25.54 8.97 -2.73
N ILE A 203 24.78 9.63 -1.86
CA ILE A 203 24.17 9.06 -0.64
C ILE A 203 22.81 8.43 -0.95
N TYR A 204 21.96 9.14 -1.68
CA TYR A 204 20.64 8.68 -2.06
C TYR A 204 20.66 8.14 -3.49
N LEU A 205 19.93 7.05 -3.76
CA LEU A 205 19.74 6.61 -5.15
C LEU A 205 18.96 7.69 -5.90
N LYS A 206 19.22 7.87 -7.20
CA LYS A 206 18.40 8.75 -8.03
C LYS A 206 17.00 8.16 -8.19
N ALA A 207 15.98 9.03 -8.20
CA ALA A 207 14.60 8.70 -8.52
C ALA A 207 13.83 7.87 -7.47
N ILE A 208 14.21 7.93 -6.19
CA ILE A 208 13.32 7.45 -5.13
C ILE A 208 12.33 8.55 -4.79
N ARG A 209 11.05 8.20 -4.77
CA ARG A 209 9.97 9.13 -4.43
C ARG A 209 10.14 9.67 -3.01
N TRP A 210 9.89 10.97 -2.86
CA TRP A 210 9.99 11.67 -1.58
C TRP A 210 8.62 12.14 -1.08
N ALA A 211 7.88 12.93 -1.87
CA ALA A 211 6.54 13.40 -1.51
C ALA A 211 5.74 13.89 -2.74
N ARG A 212 4.52 14.38 -2.50
CA ARG A 212 3.66 15.16 -3.40
C ARG A 212 3.34 16.50 -2.76
#